data_AF-A0A0U5B9I8-F1
#
_entry.id   AF-A0A0U5B9I8-F1
#
_cell.length_a   1.000
_cell.length_b   1.000
_cell.length_c   1.000
_cell.angle_alpha   90.00
_cell.angle_beta   90.00
_cell.angle_gamma   90.00
#
_symmetry.space_group_name_H-M   'P 1'
#
loop_
_entity.id
_entity.type
_entity.pdbx_description
1 polymer ?
#
loop_
_entity_poly.entity_id
_entity_poly.type
_entity_poly.pdbx_seq_one_letter_code
_entity_poly.pdbx_strand_id
1 'polypeptide(L)' 'MTRTAISAVYKLLIIVVTVGIPLLLYFGSGSTAGLLAAVLSFGVLASYALYADLLNRRN' A
#
# COMPACT_ATOMS: atom_id res chain seq x y z
N MET A 1 -13.94 9.00 15.64
CA MET A 1 -12.67 9.56 15.12
C MET A 1 -11.72 8.50 14.56
N THR A 2 -11.71 7.26 15.07
CA THR A 2 -10.84 6.16 14.59
C THR A 2 -11.08 5.74 13.13
N ARG A 3 -12.33 5.75 12.65
CA ARG A 3 -12.66 5.40 11.25
C ARG A 3 -12.10 6.39 10.24
N THR A 4 -12.05 7.68 10.59
CA THR A 4 -11.50 8.74 9.74
C THR A 4 -9.98 8.63 9.62
N ALA A 5 -9.30 8.28 10.71
CA ALA A 5 -7.86 8.03 10.72
C ALA A 5 -7.49 6.79 9.86
N ILE A 6 -8.23 5.69 10.00
CA ILE A 6 -8.03 4.47 9.18
C ILE A 6 -8.23 4.77 7.69
N SER A 7 -9.28 5.53 7.34
CA SER A 7 -9.53 5.94 5.96
C SER A 7 -8.43 6.86 5.41
N ALA A 8 -7.89 7.76 6.22
CA ALA A 8 -6.80 8.64 5.81
C ALA A 8 -5.50 7.87 5.56
N VAL A 9 -5.16 6.92 6.44
CA VAL A 9 -3.99 6.05 6.28
C VAL A 9 -4.12 5.19 5.02
N TYR A 10 -5.31 4.63 4.78
CA TYR A 10 -5.55 3.82 3.58
C TYR A 10 -5.43 4.63 2.28
N LYS A 11 -5.96 5.86 2.27
CA LYS A 11 -5.80 6.78 1.13
C LYS A 11 -4.35 7.16 0.89
N LEU A 12 -3.59 7.47 1.95
CA LEU A 12 -2.16 7.77 1.84
C LEU A 12 -1.38 6.59 1.27
N LEU A 13 -1.66 5.38 1.76
CA LEU A 13 -1.01 4.16 1.28
C LEU A 13 -1.29 3.92 -0.21
N ILE A 14 -2.55 4.08 -0.65
CA ILE A 14 -2.89 3.99 -2.08
C ILE A 14 -2.11 5.01 -2.90
N ILE A 15 -2.08 6.29 -2.49
CA ILE A 15 -1.36 7.34 -3.23
C ILE A 15 0.13 7.00 -3.36
N VAL A 16 0.77 6.61 -2.26
CA VAL A 16 2.21 6.24 -2.24
C VAL A 16 2.48 5.08 -3.17
N VAL A 17 1.59 4.09 -3.24
CA VAL A 17 1.75 2.90 -4.08
C VAL A 17 1.53 3.24 -5.54
N THR A 18 0.45 3.96 -5.87
CA THR A 18 0.09 4.31 -7.24
C THR A 18 1.13 5.21 -7.90
N VAL A 19 1.82 6.06 -7.13
CA VAL A 19 2.88 6.93 -7.67
C VAL A 19 4.26 6.30 -7.51
N GLY A 20 4.54 5.67 -6.36
CA GLY A 20 5.84 5.13 -6.01
C GLY A 20 6.24 3.88 -6.81
N ILE A 21 5.31 2.95 -7.07
CA ILE A 21 5.62 1.74 -7.85
C ILE A 21 5.99 2.09 -9.30
N PRO A 22 5.21 2.90 -10.04
CA PRO A 22 5.60 3.29 -11.40
C PRO A 22 6.90 4.08 -11.45
N LEU A 23 7.15 4.98 -10.48
CA LEU A 23 8.41 5.72 -10.38
C LEU A 23 9.61 4.77 -10.17
N LEU A 24 9.48 3.78 -9.30
CA LEU A 24 10.53 2.79 -9.05
C LEU A 24 10.80 1.90 -10.27
N LEU A 25 9.75 1.51 -11.00
CA LEU A 25 9.89 0.75 -12.24
C LEU A 25 10.47 1.60 -13.38
N TYR A 26 10.12 2.89 -13.43
CA TYR A 26 10.60 3.84 -14.45
C TYR A 26 12.09 4.21 -14.26
N PHE A 27 12.52 4.42 -13.02
CA PHE A 27 13.91 4.82 -12.71
C PHE A 27 14.85 3.65 -12.39
N GLY A 28 14.33 2.46 -12.11
CA GLY A 28 15.11 1.40 -11.48
C GLY A 28 15.22 0.11 -12.30
N SER A 29 16.30 -0.03 -13.07
CA SER A 29 16.76 -1.33 -13.59
C SER A 29 17.71 -2.06 -12.63
N GLY A 30 17.87 -1.56 -11.40
CA GLY A 30 18.77 -2.11 -10.38
C GLY A 30 18.04 -2.91 -9.31
N SER A 31 18.74 -3.91 -8.74
CA SER A 31 18.23 -4.85 -7.73
C SER A 31 17.52 -4.18 -6.54
N THR A 32 17.98 -2.99 -6.15
CA THR A 32 17.44 -2.21 -5.04
C THR A 32 16.05 -1.62 -5.32
N ALA A 33 15.81 -1.19 -6.56
CA ALA A 33 14.52 -0.64 -6.97
C ALA A 33 13.46 -1.74 -7.08
N GLY A 34 13.86 -2.92 -7.59
CA GLY A 34 13.02 -4.12 -7.59
C GLY A 34 12.63 -4.55 -6.17
N LEU A 35 13.58 -4.52 -5.23
CA LEU A 35 13.30 -4.82 -3.82
C LEU A 35 12.30 -3.82 -3.21
N LEU A 36 12.49 -2.51 -3.44
CA LEU A 36 11.56 -1.48 -2.96
C LEU A 36 10.16 -1.63 -3.57
N ALA A 37 10.06 -1.92 -4.86
CA ALA A 37 8.79 -2.16 -5.53
C ALA A 37 8.08 -3.42 -4.98
N ALA A 38 8.83 -4.48 -4.68
CA ALA A 38 8.29 -5.68 -4.04
C ALA A 38 7.77 -5.38 -2.63
N VAL A 39 8.55 -4.69 -1.80
CA VAL A 39 8.13 -4.29 -0.44
C VAL A 39 6.86 -3.44 -0.47
N LEU A 40 6.77 -2.48 -1.40
CA LEU A 40 5.56 -1.67 -1.56
C LEU A 40 4.36 -2.51 -2.00
N SER A 41 4.55 -3.44 -2.93
CA SER A 41 3.48 -4.33 -3.41
C SER A 41 2.95 -5.25 -2.31
N PHE A 42 3.83 -5.84 -1.50
CA PHE A 42 3.43 -6.63 -0.33
C PHE A 42 2.77 -5.77 0.76
N GLY A 43 3.22 -4.54 0.95
CA GLY A 43 2.59 -3.57 1.86
C GLY A 43 1.14 -3.27 1.49
N VAL A 44 0.84 -3.15 0.19
CA VAL A 44 -0.54 -2.99 -0.32
C VAL A 44 -1.39 -4.19 0.03
N LEU A 45 -0.88 -5.39 -0.24
CA LEU A 45 -1.60 -6.63 0.02
C LEU A 45 -1.94 -6.77 1.51
N ALA A 46 -0.97 -6.48 2.39
CA ALA A 46 -1.18 -6.49 3.83
C ALA A 46 -2.22 -5.44 4.27
N SER A 47 -2.17 -4.23 3.70
CA SER A 47 -3.13 -3.17 4.01
C SER A 47 -4.55 -3.55 3.58
N TYR A 48 -4.70 -4.19 2.41
CA TYR A 48 -5.98 -4.72 1.94
C TYR A 48 -6.51 -5.83 2.85
N ALA A 49 -5.65 -6.78 3.26
CA ALA A 49 -6.03 -7.86 4.18
C ALA A 49 -6.53 -7.32 5.53
N LEU A 50 -5.84 -6.32 6.09
CA LEU A 50 -6.28 -5.65 7.33
C LEU A 50 -7.61 -4.92 7.14
N TYR A 51 -7.81 -4.23 6.02
CA TYR A 51 -9.08 -3.58 5.72
C TYR A 51 -10.22 -4.59 5.58
N ALA A 52 -9.98 -5.71 4.90
CA ALA A 52 -10.95 -6.79 4.72
C ALA A 52 -11.33 -7.44 6.06
N ASP A 53 -10.36 -7.74 6.93
CA ASP A 53 -10.63 -8.29 8.28
C ASP A 53 -11.46 -7.31 9.13
N LEU A 54 -11.13 -6.02 9.10
CA LEU A 54 -11.91 -4.99 9.79
C LEU A 54 -13.33 -4.85 9.25
N LEU A 55 -13.54 -5.07 7.94
CA LEU A 55 -14.86 -5.05 7.32
C LEU A 55 -15.67 -6.29 7.71
N ASN A 56 -15.04 -7.47 7.70
CA ASN A 56 -15.68 -8.75 8.03
C ASN A 56 -16.18 -8.81 9.47
N ARG A 57 -15.46 -8.18 10.42
CA ARG A 57 -15.91 -8.09 11.83
C ARG A 57 -17.14 -7.19 12.04
N ARG A 58 -17.60 -6.46 11.02
CA ARG A 58 -18.79 -5.59 11.10
C ARG A 58 -20.06 -6.25 10.54
N ASN A 59 -19.96 -7.38 9.86
CA ASN A 59 -21.09 -8.20 9.39
C ASN A 59 -21.27 -9.42 10.29
#